data_AF-A0A522LJF5-F1
#
_entry.id   AF-A0A522LJF5-F1
#
_cell.length_a   1.000
_cell.length_b   1.000
_cell.length_c   1.000
_cell.angle_alpha   90.00
_cell.angle_beta   90.00
_cell.angle_gamma   90.00
#
_symmetry.space_group_name_H-M   'P 1'
#
loop_
_entity.id
_entity.type
_entity.pdbx_description
1 polymer ?
#
loop_
_entity_poly.entity_id
_entity_poly.type
_entity_poly.pdbx_seq_one_letter_code
_entity_poly.pdbx_strand_id
1 'polypeptide(L)'
;MSTPSAATADLLARPVRRRLLLGVVQVDMQGSQPLKNFQGTVTTHAQMVQSWRVKVAPTVLFFGRDGMEVAERLTGASLPDFCGAYLDDRLQQARAALRS
;
A
#
# COMPACT_ATOMS: atom_id res chain seq x y z
N MET A 1 25.92 -11.45 -21.58
CA MET A 1 24.68 -10.70 -21.31
C MET A 1 23.61 -11.69 -20.90
N SER A 2 23.49 -11.96 -19.61
CA SER A 2 22.51 -12.91 -19.08
C SER A 2 21.24 -12.17 -18.70
N THR A 3 20.13 -12.53 -19.32
CA THR A 3 18.79 -12.10 -18.92
C THR A 3 18.51 -12.54 -17.48
N PRO A 4 18.00 -11.67 -16.59
CA PRO A 4 17.51 -12.14 -15.31
C PRO A 4 16.22 -12.94 -15.53
N SER A 5 16.22 -14.16 -15.02
CA SER A 5 15.09 -15.09 -15.00
C SER A 5 13.92 -14.51 -14.20
N ALA A 6 12.69 -14.77 -14.68
CA ALA A 6 11.41 -14.37 -14.09
C ALA A 6 11.23 -14.79 -12.60
N ALA A 7 12.12 -15.65 -12.07
CA ALA A 7 12.11 -16.08 -10.67
C ALA A 7 12.38 -14.94 -9.66
N THR A 8 13.07 -13.86 -10.05
CA THR A 8 13.39 -12.76 -9.11
C THR A 8 12.21 -11.80 -8.91
N ALA A 9 11.28 -11.72 -9.87
CA ALA A 9 10.06 -10.93 -9.74
C ALA A 9 9.00 -11.62 -8.85
N ASP A 10 9.02 -12.95 -8.79
CA ASP A 10 8.05 -13.76 -8.05
C ASP A 10 8.27 -13.71 -6.53
N LEU A 11 9.51 -13.42 -6.10
CA LEU A 11 9.85 -13.23 -4.68
C LEU A 11 9.33 -11.91 -4.09
N LEU A 12 9.09 -10.89 -4.93
CA LEU A 12 8.49 -9.62 -4.53
C LEU A 12 6.96 -9.64 -4.55
N ALA A 13 6.36 -10.69 -5.15
CA ALA A 13 4.92 -10.84 -5.31
C ALA A 13 4.28 -11.81 -4.30
N ARG A 14 5.05 -12.45 -3.41
CA ARG A 14 4.46 -13.29 -2.36
C ARG A 14 3.73 -12.36 -1.37
N PRO A 15 2.42 -12.52 -1.16
CA PRO A 15 1.73 -11.75 -0.15
C PRO A 15 2.35 -12.11 1.20
N VAL A 16 3.08 -11.16 1.79
CA VAL A 16 3.50 -11.23 3.17
C VAL A 16 2.22 -11.19 4.01
N ARG A 17 1.61 -12.35 4.19
CA ARG A 17 0.60 -12.59 5.23
C ARG A 17 1.31 -12.76 6.58
N ARG A 18 2.26 -11.88 6.90
CA ARG A 18 2.55 -11.64 8.31
C ARG A 18 1.32 -10.93 8.81
N ARG A 19 0.64 -11.54 9.77
CA ARG A 19 -0.50 -10.95 10.46
C ARG A 19 -0.03 -9.71 11.23
N LEU A 20 0.23 -8.64 10.50
CA LEU A 20 0.29 -7.30 11.03
C LEU A 20 -1.11 -7.04 11.57
N LEU A 21 -1.19 -6.52 12.79
CA LEU A 21 -2.43 -6.26 13.53
C LEU A 21 -3.27 -5.12 12.91
N LEU A 22 -3.14 -4.92 11.59
CA LEU A 22 -3.73 -3.90 10.73
C LEU A 22 -4.11 -4.61 9.42
N GLY A 23 -5.33 -4.44 8.93
CA GLY A 23 -5.76 -5.02 7.66
C GLY A 23 -4.98 -4.42 6.50
N VAL A 24 -3.89 -5.07 6.07
CA VAL A 24 -3.12 -4.67 4.90
C VAL A 24 -3.80 -5.21 3.65
N VAL A 25 -4.10 -4.32 2.70
CA VAL A 25 -4.65 -4.66 1.39
C VAL A 25 -3.62 -4.31 0.33
N GLN A 26 -3.27 -5.28 -0.50
CA GLN A 26 -2.45 -5.04 -1.67
C GLN A 26 -3.36 -4.62 -2.83
N VAL A 27 -3.03 -3.48 -3.44
CA VAL A 27 -3.73 -2.96 -4.62
C VAL A 27 -2.74 -2.89 -5.77
N ASP A 28 -3.05 -3.56 -6.86
CA ASP A 28 -2.24 -3.57 -8.08
C ASP A 28 -2.52 -2.29 -8.89
N MET A 29 -1.48 -1.56 -9.28
CA MET A 29 -1.60 -0.30 -10.01
C MET A 29 -2.45 -0.40 -11.29
N GLN A 30 -2.39 -1.55 -11.98
CA GLN A 30 -3.09 -1.77 -13.25
C GLN A 30 -4.14 -2.88 -13.16
N GLY A 31 -4.44 -3.32 -11.93
CA GLY A 31 -5.31 -4.47 -11.70
C GLY A 31 -6.78 -4.22 -12.04
N SER A 32 -7.40 -5.19 -12.73
CA SER A 32 -8.86 -5.24 -12.95
C SER A 32 -9.61 -5.96 -11.84
N GLN A 33 -8.92 -6.47 -10.82
CA GLN A 33 -9.54 -7.20 -9.71
C GLN A 33 -10.55 -6.31 -8.98
N PRO A 34 -11.72 -6.85 -8.60
CA PRO A 34 -12.74 -6.09 -7.89
C PRO A 34 -12.27 -5.73 -6.48
N LEU A 35 -12.54 -4.49 -6.07
CA LEU A 35 -12.29 -3.95 -4.74
C LEU A 35 -13.55 -3.23 -4.27
N LYS A 36 -13.90 -3.40 -3.00
CA LYS A 36 -14.97 -2.64 -2.36
C LYS A 36 -14.34 -1.40 -1.72
N ASN A 37 -14.75 -0.21 -2.16
CA ASN A 37 -14.23 1.04 -1.59
C ASN A 37 -14.82 1.31 -0.18
N PHE A 38 -14.41 2.41 0.45
CA PHE A 38 -14.84 2.78 1.80
C PHE A 38 -16.34 3.09 1.91
N GLN A 39 -17.00 3.48 0.81
CA GLN A 39 -18.44 3.70 0.72
C GLN A 39 -19.22 2.40 0.44
N GLY A 40 -18.52 1.29 0.25
CA GLY A 40 -19.11 -0.01 -0.05
C GLY A 40 -19.42 -0.26 -1.54
N THR A 41 -19.04 0.67 -2.42
CA THR A 41 -19.18 0.53 -3.87
C THR A 41 -18.10 -0.39 -4.42
N VAL A 42 -18.48 -1.29 -5.33
CA VAL A 42 -17.54 -2.13 -6.07
C VAL A 42 -16.86 -1.31 -7.16
N THR A 43 -15.54 -1.42 -7.25
CA THR A 43 -14.65 -0.73 -8.17
C THR A 43 -13.50 -1.69 -8.54
N THR A 44 -12.51 -1.26 -9.31
CA THR A 44 -11.28 -2.03 -9.58
C THR A 44 -10.07 -1.46 -8.84
N HIS A 45 -9.02 -2.26 -8.74
CA HIS A 45 -7.73 -1.79 -8.22
C HIS A 45 -7.23 -0.54 -8.98
N ALA A 46 -7.19 -0.59 -10.32
CA ALA A 46 -6.75 0.53 -11.14
C ALA A 46 -7.60 1.80 -10.95
N GLN A 47 -8.92 1.65 -10.84
CA GLN A 47 -9.83 2.78 -10.57
C GLN A 47 -9.56 3.42 -9.19
N MET A 48 -9.29 2.61 -8.16
CA MET A 48 -8.95 3.15 -6.84
C MET A 48 -7.59 3.84 -6.82
N VAL A 49 -6.57 3.26 -7.44
CA VAL A 49 -5.23 3.85 -7.59
C VAL A 49 -5.32 5.24 -8.22
N GLN A 50 -6.11 5.37 -9.27
CA GLN A 50 -6.39 6.66 -9.91
C GLN A 50 -7.09 7.64 -8.97
N SER A 51 -8.10 7.17 -8.22
CA SER A 51 -8.84 8.00 -7.25
C SER A 51 -7.94 8.56 -6.14
N TRP A 52 -6.98 7.76 -5.67
CA TRP A 52 -5.98 8.15 -4.67
C TRP A 52 -4.84 9.00 -5.27
N ARG A 53 -4.82 9.17 -6.59
CA ARG A 53 -3.77 9.90 -7.34
C ARG A 53 -2.38 9.30 -7.12
N VAL A 54 -2.29 7.98 -6.98
CA VAL A 54 -1.02 7.27 -6.83
C VAL A 54 -0.41 7.06 -8.22
N LYS A 55 0.78 7.62 -8.46
CA LYS A 55 1.44 7.61 -9.78
C LYS A 55 2.70 6.76 -9.86
N VAL A 56 3.22 6.31 -8.73
CA VAL A 56 4.49 5.59 -8.64
C VAL A 56 4.36 4.42 -7.68
N ALA A 57 5.00 3.31 -8.00
CA ALA A 57 5.14 2.16 -7.10
C ALA A 57 6.60 2.04 -6.58
N PRO A 58 6.78 1.50 -5.37
CA PRO A 58 5.74 1.22 -4.37
C PRO A 58 5.20 2.51 -3.71
N THR A 59 3.92 2.51 -3.32
CA THR A 59 3.33 3.54 -2.44
C THR A 59 2.54 2.87 -1.30
N VAL A 60 2.71 3.32 -0.06
CA VAL A 60 1.93 2.87 1.10
C VAL A 60 1.05 4.01 1.60
N LEU A 61 -0.24 3.74 1.75
CA LEU A 61 -1.24 4.68 2.27
C LEU A 61 -1.76 4.17 3.62
N PHE A 62 -2.08 5.09 4.52
CA PHE A 62 -2.56 4.80 5.87
C PHE A 62 -3.96 5.37 6.04
N PHE A 63 -4.96 4.48 6.11
CA PHE A 63 -6.35 4.87 6.20
C PHE A 63 -6.91 4.70 7.61
N GLY A 64 -7.71 5.68 8.04
CA GLY A 64 -8.58 5.60 9.19
C GLY A 64 -10.03 5.34 8.80
N ARG A 65 -10.96 5.77 9.65
CA ARG A 65 -12.40 5.61 9.40
C ARG A 65 -12.80 6.30 8.10
N ASP A 66 -13.74 5.68 7.38
CA ASP A 66 -14.34 6.20 6.14
C ASP A 66 -13.34 6.54 5.02
N GLY A 67 -12.13 5.96 5.06
CA GLY A 67 -11.11 6.15 4.03
C GLY A 67 -10.30 7.43 4.14
N MET A 68 -10.32 8.09 5.30
CA MET A 68 -9.48 9.26 5.55
C MET A 68 -8.00 8.84 5.65
N GLU A 69 -7.11 9.54 4.94
CA GLU A 69 -5.66 9.36 5.14
C GLU A 69 -5.23 9.99 6.47
N VAL A 70 -4.58 9.19 7.32
CA VAL A 70 -4.24 9.56 8.71
C VAL A 70 -2.73 9.61 8.97
N ALA A 71 -1.91 9.30 7.98
CA ALA A 71 -0.48 9.50 8.01
C ALA A 71 0.03 9.78 6.59
N GLU A 72 1.20 10.41 6.50
CA GLU A 72 1.82 10.70 5.21
C GLU A 72 2.16 9.40 4.45
N ARG A 73 2.03 9.47 3.13
CA ARG A 73 2.30 8.33 2.23
C ARG A 73 3.78 8.03 2.17
N LEU A 74 4.14 6.75 2.13
CA LEU A 74 5.50 6.33 1.77
C LEU A 74 5.57 6.09 0.27
N THR A 75 6.57 6.64 -0.41
CA THR A 75 6.69 6.61 -1.87
C THR A 75 8.11 6.17 -2.28
N GLY A 76 8.20 5.23 -3.23
CA GLY A 76 9.37 4.38 -3.54
C GLY A 76 10.76 5.02 -3.73
N ALA A 77 10.88 6.32 -4.00
CA ALA A 77 12.19 6.98 -4.16
C ALA A 77 12.84 7.40 -2.83
N SER A 78 12.10 7.39 -1.72
CA SER A 78 12.56 7.89 -0.41
C SER A 78 13.07 6.79 0.53
N LEU A 79 13.12 5.53 0.07
CA LEU A 79 13.30 4.36 0.91
C LEU A 79 14.63 3.58 0.77
N PRO A 80 15.73 4.03 0.10
CA PRO A 80 16.86 3.13 -0.16
C PRO A 80 17.46 2.46 1.08
N ASP A 81 17.36 3.07 2.27
CA ASP A 81 18.06 2.56 3.46
C ASP A 81 17.17 2.19 4.66
N PHE A 82 15.86 2.48 4.69
CA PHE A 82 15.05 2.32 5.92
C PHE A 82 13.57 1.99 5.70
N CYS A 83 13.26 0.97 4.90
CA CYS A 83 11.86 0.54 4.70
C CYS A 83 11.14 0.14 6.02
N GLY A 84 11.87 -0.20 7.09
CA GLY A 84 11.32 -0.49 8.42
C GLY A 84 10.99 0.74 9.26
N ALA A 85 11.98 1.58 9.57
CA ALA A 85 11.81 2.71 10.49
C ALA A 85 10.77 3.74 10.01
N TYR A 86 10.81 4.10 8.72
CA TYR A 86 9.80 5.02 8.17
C TYR A 86 8.39 4.40 8.20
N LEU A 87 8.26 3.10 7.97
CA LEU A 87 6.98 2.42 8.09
C LEU A 87 6.47 2.44 9.53
N ASP A 88 7.34 2.15 10.50
CA ASP A 88 6.99 2.18 11.92
C ASP A 88 6.56 3.59 12.37
N ASP A 89 7.25 4.64 11.94
CA ASP A 89 6.89 6.03 12.23
C ASP A 89 5.50 6.38 11.69
N ARG A 90 5.21 6.01 10.43
CA ARG A 90 3.88 6.26 9.84
C ARG A 90 2.78 5.44 10.52
N LEU A 91 3.09 4.22 10.93
CA LEU A 91 2.16 3.40 11.71
C LEU A 91 1.88 4.01 13.09
N GLN A 92 2.88 4.59 13.74
CA GLN A 92 2.69 5.29 15.00
C GLN A 92 1.83 6.56 14.83
N GLN A 93 2.09 7.36 13.78
CA GLN A 93 1.27 8.53 13.43
C GLN A 93 -0.19 8.12 13.18
N ALA A 94 -0.42 7.12 12.34
CA ALA A 94 -1.75 6.62 12.02
C ALA A 94 -2.49 6.13 13.28
N ARG A 95 -1.82 5.36 14.15
CA ARG A 95 -2.41 4.88 15.41
C ARG A 95 -2.75 6.02 16.38
N ALA A 96 -1.96 7.08 16.41
CA ALA A 96 -2.25 8.24 17.25
C ALA A 96 -3.52 8.96 16.77
N ALA A 97 -3.66 9.16 15.45
CA ALA A 97 -4.81 9.79 14.84
C ALA A 97 -6.13 8.99 15.01
N LEU A 98 -6.06 7.68 15.27
CA LEU A 98 -7.24 6.86 15.56
C LEU A 98 -7.72 6.92 17.01
N ARG A 99 -6.93 7.52 17.92
CA ARG A 99 -7.25 7.64 19.35
C ARG A 99 -7.86 8.98 19.74
N SER A 100 -7.84 9.96 18.83
CA SER A 100 -8.46 11.29 18.97
C SER A 100 -9.89 11.27 18.47
#